data_AF-A0A7S2U0U2-F1
#
_entry.id   AF-A0A7S2U0U2-F1
#
_cell.length_a   1.000
_cell.length_b   1.000
_cell.length_c   1.000
_cell.angle_alpha   90.00
_cell.angle_beta   90.00
_cell.angle_gamma   90.00
#
_symmetry.space_group_name_H-M   'P 1'
#
loop_
_entity.id
_entity.type
_entity.pdbx_description
1 polymer ?
#
loop_
_entity_poly.entity_id
_entity_poly.type
_entity_poly.pdbx_seq_one_letter_code
_entity_poly.pdbx_strand_id
1 'polypeptide(L)'
;CGFGRKGQVLASLLSSPLQADPVDYIAIDLNPKIVDSAQEEGFRIVYGEASPRTINSLGVGKPKAIVITYNQIADSMNAVEQLKASFPEVPIYACARDMRHAILLEKAGADTTTVEINQNALAMSKQVLQRVGGPRKWDTEMNGLADQLLKDVESRGREVDWESDGTPLDSRNSDLDLYVYGGASQLLLAKDVDKEYVSDAVSDAMTAGVTEEKGASTTTSTRTEKPSTTDRSEASRR
;
A
#
# COMPACT_ATOMS: atom_id res chain seq x y z
N CYS A 1 3.20 16.79 -6.74
CA CYS A 1 2.39 16.38 -7.91
C CYS A 1 1.65 15.12 -7.53
N GLY A 2 0.33 15.17 -7.45
CA GLY A 2 -0.51 14.19 -6.75
C GLY A 2 -0.88 14.69 -5.36
N PHE A 3 -2.17 14.72 -5.08
CA PHE A 3 -2.78 15.15 -3.82
C PHE A 3 -3.80 14.13 -3.28
N GLY A 4 -3.52 12.85 -3.54
CA GLY A 4 -4.15 11.76 -2.79
C GLY A 4 -3.58 11.66 -1.37
N ARG A 5 -3.86 10.54 -0.67
CA ARG A 5 -3.45 10.29 0.72
C ARG A 5 -2.00 10.66 1.02
N LYS A 6 -1.06 10.23 0.17
CA LYS A 6 0.39 10.51 0.32
C LYS A 6 0.70 12.00 0.22
N GLY A 7 0.15 12.68 -0.80
CA GLY A 7 0.33 14.11 -1.01
C GLY A 7 -0.27 14.96 0.10
N GLN A 8 -1.41 14.56 0.64
CA GLN A 8 -2.08 15.22 1.77
C GLN A 8 -1.24 15.12 3.05
N VAL A 9 -0.71 13.93 3.36
CA VAL A 9 0.18 13.75 4.52
C VAL A 9 1.40 14.65 4.40
N LEU A 10 2.05 14.67 3.23
CA LEU A 10 3.21 15.53 3.00
C LEU A 10 2.86 17.02 3.14
N ALA A 11 1.77 17.48 2.51
CA ALA A 11 1.36 18.88 2.58
C ALA A 11 1.02 19.32 4.02
N SER A 12 0.34 18.47 4.79
CA SER A 12 0.05 18.70 6.20
C SER A 12 1.31 18.77 7.04
N LEU A 13 2.30 17.91 6.79
CA LEU A 13 3.59 17.95 7.48
C LEU A 13 4.36 19.22 7.14
N LEU A 14 4.44 19.63 5.87
CA LEU A 14 5.12 20.85 5.42
C LEU A 14 4.46 22.13 5.95
N SER A 15 3.14 22.10 6.14
CA SER A 15 2.35 23.21 6.70
C SER A 15 2.25 23.18 8.23
N SER A 16 2.82 22.16 8.87
CA SER A 16 2.63 21.95 10.31
C SER A 16 3.32 23.04 11.13
N PRO A 17 2.65 23.62 12.14
CA PRO A 17 3.26 24.61 13.04
C PRO A 17 4.32 24.00 13.97
N LEU A 18 4.48 22.67 13.97
CA LEU A 18 5.54 21.97 14.69
C LEU A 18 6.90 22.06 13.97
N GLN A 19 6.94 22.51 12.72
CA GLN A 19 8.20 22.82 12.05
C GLN A 19 8.75 24.18 12.53
N ALA A 20 10.06 24.26 12.71
CA ALA A 20 10.73 25.50 13.10
C ALA A 20 10.48 26.63 12.09
N ASP A 21 10.40 26.28 10.80
CA ASP A 21 9.98 27.17 9.71
C ASP A 21 9.03 26.40 8.78
N PRO A 22 7.84 26.93 8.43
CA PRO A 22 6.95 26.29 7.47
C PRO A 22 7.58 26.28 6.08
N VAL A 23 7.47 25.16 5.37
CA VAL A 23 8.03 25.01 4.03
C VAL A 23 6.98 25.37 3.00
N ASP A 24 7.30 26.34 2.14
CA ASP A 24 6.41 26.72 1.06
C ASP A 24 6.26 25.64 0.00
N TYR A 25 5.01 25.32 -0.36
CA TYR A 25 4.68 24.34 -1.38
C TYR A 25 3.47 24.77 -2.21
N ILE A 26 3.36 24.15 -3.38
CA ILE A 26 2.16 24.15 -4.20
C ILE A 26 1.93 22.73 -4.71
N ALA A 27 0.74 22.20 -4.46
CA ALA A 27 0.33 20.90 -4.98
C ALA A 27 -0.30 21.06 -6.37
N ILE A 28 -0.16 20.02 -7.20
CA ILE A 28 -0.75 19.93 -8.53
C ILE A 28 -1.43 18.55 -8.61
N ASP A 29 -2.70 18.49 -8.97
CA ASP A 29 -3.42 17.23 -9.15
C ASP A 29 -4.25 17.22 -10.45
N LEU A 30 -4.41 16.02 -11.03
CA LEU A 30 -5.12 15.76 -12.28
C LEU A 30 -6.63 15.61 -12.09
N ASN A 31 -7.11 15.51 -10.85
CA ASN A 31 -8.52 15.34 -10.53
C ASN A 31 -9.10 16.67 -9.98
N PRO A 32 -10.01 17.34 -10.71
CA PRO A 32 -10.55 18.63 -10.27
C PRO A 32 -11.32 18.51 -8.96
N LYS A 33 -11.96 17.37 -8.69
CA LYS A 33 -12.70 17.16 -7.43
C LYS A 33 -11.77 17.16 -6.21
N ILE A 34 -10.57 16.58 -6.34
CA ILE A 34 -9.57 16.58 -5.27
C ILE A 34 -9.09 18.01 -5.04
N VAL A 35 -8.87 18.76 -6.11
CA VAL A 35 -8.44 20.17 -6.06
C VAL A 35 -9.48 21.03 -5.36
N ASP A 36 -10.74 20.95 -5.78
CA ASP A 36 -11.84 21.74 -5.22
C ASP A 36 -11.96 21.50 -3.70
N SER A 37 -12.06 20.23 -3.28
CA SER A 37 -12.15 19.89 -1.86
C SER A 37 -10.92 20.32 -1.06
N ALA A 38 -9.71 20.15 -1.60
CA ALA A 38 -8.49 20.56 -0.91
C ALA A 38 -8.35 22.09 -0.82
N GLN A 39 -8.82 22.84 -1.82
CA GLN A 39 -8.87 24.31 -1.75
C GLN A 39 -9.87 24.79 -0.70
N GLU A 40 -11.03 24.13 -0.57
CA GLU A 40 -12.01 24.41 0.51
C GLU A 40 -11.41 24.20 1.91
N GLU A 41 -10.52 23.21 2.05
CA GLU A 41 -9.76 22.94 3.28
C GLU A 41 -8.54 23.89 3.49
N GLY A 42 -8.29 24.81 2.54
CA GLY A 42 -7.23 25.82 2.64
C GLY A 42 -5.85 25.36 2.16
N PHE A 43 -5.75 24.21 1.49
CA PHE A 43 -4.48 23.76 0.92
C PHE A 43 -4.10 24.58 -0.32
N ARG A 44 -2.78 24.78 -0.51
CA ARG A 44 -2.24 25.39 -1.73
C ARG A 44 -2.13 24.36 -2.84
N ILE A 45 -3.17 24.26 -3.66
CA ILE A 45 -3.27 23.27 -4.74
C ILE A 45 -3.87 23.88 -6.01
N VAL A 46 -3.43 23.38 -7.17
CA VAL A 46 -3.98 23.72 -8.47
C VAL A 46 -4.33 22.48 -9.30
N TYR A 47 -5.31 22.64 -10.17
CA TYR A 47 -5.67 21.63 -11.15
C TYR A 47 -4.74 21.68 -12.36
N GLY A 48 -4.22 20.53 -12.78
CA GLY A 48 -3.48 20.39 -14.01
C GLY A 48 -2.50 19.22 -14.05
N GLU A 49 -1.86 19.05 -15.19
CA GLU A 49 -0.73 18.14 -15.34
C GLU A 49 0.54 18.77 -14.77
N ALA A 50 1.35 17.97 -14.06
CA ALA A 50 2.64 18.40 -13.55
C ALA A 50 3.66 18.50 -14.69
N SER A 51 3.55 19.59 -15.45
CA SER A 51 4.44 19.91 -16.56
C SER A 51 5.30 21.15 -16.22
N PRO A 52 6.44 21.33 -16.91
CA PRO A 52 7.26 22.54 -16.79
C PRO A 52 6.46 23.82 -17.08
N ARG A 53 5.52 23.75 -18.03
CA ARG A 53 4.61 24.85 -18.36
C ARG A 53 3.71 25.20 -17.18
N THR A 54 3.12 24.20 -16.53
CA THR A 54 2.27 24.40 -15.34
C THR A 54 3.09 25.04 -14.21
N ILE A 55 4.26 24.48 -13.89
CA ILE A 55 5.13 25.01 -12.82
C ILE A 55 5.52 26.48 -13.09
N ASN A 56 5.95 26.80 -14.31
CA ASN A 56 6.30 28.17 -14.69
C ASN A 56 5.09 29.12 -14.61
N SER A 57 3.89 28.66 -14.97
CA SER A 57 2.65 29.48 -14.90
C SER A 57 2.25 29.85 -13.48
N LEU A 58 2.70 29.07 -12.48
CA LEU A 58 2.50 29.33 -11.05
C LEU A 58 3.53 30.31 -10.49
N GLY A 59 4.40 30.88 -11.32
CA GLY A 59 5.48 31.77 -10.91
C GLY A 59 6.66 31.04 -10.24
N VAL A 60 6.69 29.70 -10.28
CA VAL A 60 7.77 28.91 -9.71
C VAL A 60 8.89 28.79 -10.75
N GLY A 61 9.87 29.70 -10.69
CA GLY A 61 10.99 29.71 -11.64
C GLY A 61 11.94 28.50 -11.49
N LYS A 62 12.30 28.14 -10.25
CA LYS A 62 13.09 26.93 -9.94
C LYS A 62 12.63 26.35 -8.60
N PRO A 63 11.89 25.22 -8.58
CA PRO A 63 11.52 24.57 -7.34
C PRO A 63 12.77 24.03 -6.61
N LYS A 64 12.73 24.00 -5.27
CA LYS A 64 13.82 23.41 -4.45
C LYS A 64 13.81 21.88 -4.48
N ALA A 65 12.63 21.30 -4.63
CA ALA A 65 12.40 19.88 -4.76
C ALA A 65 11.06 19.65 -5.47
N ILE A 66 10.93 18.50 -6.12
CA ILE A 66 9.68 18.04 -6.72
C ILE A 66 9.34 16.70 -6.10
N VAL A 67 8.07 16.51 -5.71
CA VAL A 67 7.59 15.23 -5.17
C VAL A 67 6.46 14.70 -6.04
N ILE A 68 6.60 13.47 -6.54
CA ILE A 68 5.65 12.77 -7.41
C ILE A 68 4.94 11.67 -6.61
N THR A 69 3.63 11.79 -6.46
CA THR A 69 2.78 10.90 -5.65
C THR A 69 1.52 10.46 -6.40
N TYR A 70 1.52 10.55 -7.74
CA TYR A 70 0.40 10.06 -8.54
C TYR A 70 0.19 8.55 -8.32
N ASN A 71 -1.08 8.14 -8.33
CA ASN A 71 -1.42 6.73 -8.16
C ASN A 71 -1.17 5.93 -9.45
N GLN A 72 -1.37 6.55 -10.61
CA GLN A 72 -1.18 5.89 -11.90
C GLN A 72 0.29 5.90 -12.30
N ILE A 73 0.79 4.75 -12.71
CA ILE A 73 2.20 4.56 -13.10
C ILE A 73 2.54 5.46 -14.29
N ALA A 74 1.68 5.50 -15.31
CA ALA A 74 1.87 6.34 -16.49
C ALA A 74 1.99 7.83 -16.15
N ASP A 75 1.13 8.35 -15.26
CA ASP A 75 1.15 9.75 -14.85
C ASP A 75 2.44 10.08 -14.07
N SER A 76 2.89 9.19 -13.19
CA SER A 76 4.16 9.34 -12.46
C SER A 76 5.36 9.34 -13.40
N MET A 77 5.44 8.38 -14.31
CA MET A 77 6.53 8.25 -15.28
C MET A 77 6.63 9.49 -16.17
N ASN A 78 5.50 9.89 -16.77
CA ASN A 78 5.43 11.06 -17.64
C ASN A 78 5.83 12.35 -16.90
N ALA A 79 5.38 12.52 -15.65
CA ALA A 79 5.76 13.68 -14.85
C ALA A 79 7.27 13.70 -14.54
N VAL A 80 7.87 12.56 -14.14
CA VAL A 80 9.31 12.49 -13.86
C VAL A 80 10.13 12.83 -15.10
N GLU A 81 9.82 12.22 -16.26
CA GLU A 81 10.55 12.45 -17.50
C GLU A 81 10.52 13.92 -17.92
N GLN A 82 9.33 14.53 -17.97
CA GLN A 82 9.18 15.93 -18.38
C GLN A 82 9.86 16.90 -17.41
N LEU A 83 9.71 16.66 -16.11
CA LEU A 83 10.24 17.55 -15.09
C LEU A 83 11.75 17.42 -14.93
N LYS A 84 12.32 16.22 -15.04
CA LYS A 84 13.78 16.06 -15.00
C LYS A 84 14.44 16.68 -16.21
N ALA A 85 13.84 16.54 -17.40
CA ALA A 85 14.35 17.17 -18.62
C ALA A 85 14.39 18.70 -18.52
N SER A 86 13.42 19.31 -17.84
CA SER A 86 13.32 20.78 -17.72
C SER A 86 14.03 21.36 -16.50
N PHE A 87 14.15 20.55 -15.43
CA PHE A 87 14.75 20.94 -14.16
C PHE A 87 15.81 19.91 -13.73
N PRO A 88 16.91 19.74 -14.49
CA PRO A 88 17.89 18.67 -14.25
C PRO A 88 18.55 18.74 -12.85
N GLU A 89 18.74 19.96 -12.35
CA GLU A 89 19.36 20.27 -11.06
C GLU A 89 18.40 20.19 -9.86
N VAL A 90 17.10 19.94 -10.09
CA VAL A 90 16.10 19.89 -9.02
C VAL A 90 15.92 18.44 -8.58
N PRO A 91 16.05 18.13 -7.27
CA PRO A 91 15.83 16.77 -6.79
C PRO A 91 14.36 16.37 -6.93
N ILE A 92 14.14 15.22 -7.55
CA ILE A 92 12.82 14.61 -7.76
C ILE A 92 12.69 13.38 -6.86
N TYR A 93 11.72 13.44 -5.94
CA TYR A 93 11.32 12.34 -5.07
C TYR A 93 10.06 11.69 -5.63
N ALA A 94 10.08 10.40 -5.96
CA ALA A 94 8.94 9.72 -6.56
C ALA A 94 8.46 8.54 -5.71
N CYS A 95 7.16 8.49 -5.44
CA CYS A 95 6.55 7.31 -4.83
C CYS A 95 6.26 6.27 -5.90
N ALA A 96 6.93 5.13 -5.79
CA ALA A 96 6.70 3.97 -6.61
C ALA A 96 5.60 3.09 -6.00
N ARG A 97 4.95 2.31 -6.86
CA ARG A 97 3.93 1.34 -6.42
C ARG A 97 4.59 0.05 -5.95
N ASP A 98 5.61 -0.37 -6.67
CA ASP A 98 6.39 -1.58 -6.45
C ASP A 98 7.85 -1.31 -6.86
N MET A 99 8.71 -2.31 -6.67
CA MET A 99 10.13 -2.17 -6.95
C MET A 99 10.42 -1.97 -8.45
N ARG A 100 9.65 -2.59 -9.33
CA ARG A 100 9.82 -2.43 -10.78
C ARG A 100 9.53 -0.99 -11.20
N HIS A 101 8.43 -0.42 -10.71
CA HIS A 101 8.10 0.99 -10.91
C HIS A 101 9.19 1.91 -10.35
N ALA A 102 9.77 1.60 -9.18
CA ALA A 102 10.87 2.37 -8.61
C ALA A 102 12.08 2.43 -9.56
N ILE A 103 12.53 1.28 -10.07
CA ILE A 103 13.66 1.23 -11.02
C ILE A 103 13.38 2.05 -12.29
N LEU A 104 12.15 2.00 -12.79
CA LEU A 104 11.76 2.78 -13.97
C LEU A 104 11.74 4.28 -13.68
N LEU A 105 11.26 4.70 -12.51
CA LEU A 105 11.30 6.10 -12.09
C LEU A 105 12.75 6.60 -11.93
N GLU A 106 13.64 5.79 -11.35
CA GLU A 106 15.07 6.10 -11.25
C GLU A 106 15.69 6.27 -12.66
N LYS A 107 15.39 5.37 -13.59
CA LYS A 107 15.83 5.45 -15.00
C LYS A 107 15.26 6.69 -15.72
N ALA A 108 14.03 7.07 -15.42
CA ALA A 108 13.41 8.29 -15.92
C ALA A 108 14.02 9.57 -15.31
N GLY A 109 14.83 9.42 -14.25
CA GLY A 109 15.61 10.49 -13.65
C GLY A 109 15.11 10.98 -12.30
N ALA A 110 14.27 10.21 -11.60
CA ALA A 110 14.00 10.45 -10.19
C ALA A 110 15.27 10.25 -9.36
N ASP A 111 15.59 11.21 -8.50
CA ASP A 111 16.79 11.18 -7.65
C ASP A 111 16.61 10.28 -6.44
N THR A 112 15.37 10.10 -5.97
CA THR A 112 15.03 9.19 -4.89
C THR A 112 13.65 8.60 -5.12
N THR A 113 13.55 7.28 -5.01
CA THR A 113 12.27 6.58 -5.07
C THR A 113 11.94 5.89 -3.77
N THR A 114 10.67 5.96 -3.37
CA THR A 114 10.16 5.23 -2.20
C THR A 114 9.04 4.30 -2.65
N VAL A 115 9.17 3.01 -2.35
CA VAL A 115 8.11 2.03 -2.67
C VAL A 115 6.97 2.16 -1.66
N GLU A 116 5.73 2.17 -2.16
CA GLU A 116 4.55 2.19 -1.32
C GLU A 116 4.42 0.88 -0.55
N ILE A 117 4.71 0.93 0.74
CA ILE A 117 4.48 -0.17 1.67
C ILE A 117 3.12 0.01 2.30
N ASN A 118 2.31 -1.04 2.31
CA ASN A 118 1.04 -1.03 3.02
C ASN A 118 1.29 -1.09 4.54
N GLN A 119 1.46 0.08 5.15
CA GLN A 119 1.66 0.23 6.60
C GLN A 119 0.53 -0.41 7.41
N ASN A 120 -0.69 -0.49 6.87
CA ASN A 120 -1.82 -1.16 7.53
C ASN A 120 -1.63 -2.68 7.53
N ALA A 121 -1.13 -3.26 6.44
CA ALA A 121 -0.80 -4.69 6.40
C ALA A 121 0.32 -5.02 7.39
N LEU A 122 1.33 -4.15 7.51
CA LEU A 122 2.40 -4.31 8.50
C LEU A 122 1.87 -4.19 9.94
N ALA A 123 1.05 -3.17 10.22
CA ALA A 123 0.43 -2.98 11.53
C ALA A 123 -0.49 -4.15 11.90
N MET A 124 -1.29 -4.66 10.95
CA MET A 124 -2.12 -5.84 11.14
C MET A 124 -1.28 -7.07 11.42
N SER A 125 -0.21 -7.30 10.65
CA SER A 125 0.72 -8.41 10.86
C SER A 125 1.32 -8.35 12.26
N LYS A 126 1.73 -7.17 12.73
CA LYS A 126 2.20 -6.95 14.10
C LYS A 126 1.14 -7.31 15.14
N GLN A 127 -0.12 -6.89 14.96
CA GLN A 127 -1.21 -7.21 15.89
C GLN A 127 -1.51 -8.72 15.95
N VAL A 128 -1.51 -9.39 14.80
CA VAL A 128 -1.70 -10.85 14.72
C VAL A 128 -0.55 -11.57 15.43
N LEU A 129 0.70 -11.17 15.15
CA LEU A 129 1.89 -11.76 15.78
C LEU A 129 1.91 -11.54 17.30
N GLN A 130 1.53 -10.35 17.79
CA GLN A 130 1.41 -10.09 19.22
C GLN A 130 0.34 -10.96 19.91
N ARG A 131 -0.73 -11.35 19.20
CA ARG A 131 -1.77 -12.22 19.75
C ARG A 131 -1.46 -13.71 19.69
N VAL A 132 -0.77 -14.16 18.63
CA VAL A 132 -0.53 -15.58 18.39
C VAL A 132 0.85 -16.04 18.90
N GLY A 133 1.85 -15.15 18.96
CA GLY A 133 3.26 -15.49 19.23
C GLY A 133 3.67 -15.68 20.70
N GLY A 134 2.75 -15.60 21.67
CA GLY A 134 3.06 -15.74 23.10
C GLY A 134 3.62 -14.46 23.76
N PRO A 135 4.09 -14.49 25.04
CA PRO A 135 4.34 -13.28 25.88
C PRO A 135 5.81 -12.87 26.24
N ARG A 136 6.88 -13.34 25.59
CA ARG A 136 8.27 -12.85 25.75
C ARG A 136 8.93 -12.17 24.51
N LYS A 137 9.13 -10.83 24.56
CA LYS A 137 10.14 -9.98 23.83
C LYS A 137 9.79 -9.18 22.54
N TRP A 138 8.56 -9.06 22.08
CA TRP A 138 8.34 -8.56 20.70
C TRP A 138 8.19 -7.05 20.46
N ASP A 139 8.18 -6.16 21.45
CA ASP A 139 7.90 -4.74 21.15
C ASP A 139 9.09 -3.96 20.56
N THR A 140 10.33 -4.29 20.95
CA THR A 140 11.55 -3.64 20.40
C THR A 140 12.12 -4.40 19.20
N GLU A 141 12.04 -5.74 19.22
CA GLU A 141 12.57 -6.59 18.14
C GLU A 141 11.73 -6.49 16.85
N MET A 142 10.40 -6.29 16.94
CA MET A 142 9.52 -6.25 15.76
C MET A 142 9.69 -5.02 14.88
N ASN A 143 10.01 -3.85 15.45
CA ASN A 143 10.24 -2.66 14.62
C ASN A 143 11.52 -2.86 13.79
N GLY A 144 12.57 -3.45 14.37
CA GLY A 144 13.80 -3.79 13.65
C GLY A 144 13.56 -4.86 12.57
N LEU A 145 12.75 -5.88 12.88
CA LEU A 145 12.44 -6.96 11.93
C LEU A 145 11.59 -6.48 10.75
N ALA A 146 10.63 -5.58 10.99
CA ALA A 146 9.86 -4.93 9.93
C ALA A 146 10.77 -4.11 9.00
N ASP A 147 11.61 -3.24 9.58
CA ASP A 147 12.55 -2.44 8.80
C ASP A 147 13.54 -3.30 8.02
N GLN A 148 13.97 -4.42 8.60
CA GLN A 148 14.87 -5.37 7.96
C GLN A 148 14.19 -6.15 6.83
N LEU A 149 12.95 -6.60 7.02
CA LEU A 149 12.12 -7.21 5.98
C LEU A 149 11.97 -6.27 4.78
N LEU A 150 11.69 -5.00 5.04
CA LEU A 150 11.52 -4.00 4.00
C LEU A 150 12.83 -3.78 3.23
N LYS A 151 13.97 -3.64 3.93
CA LYS A 151 15.28 -3.54 3.30
C LYS A 151 15.65 -4.78 2.47
N ASP A 152 15.36 -5.97 2.99
CA ASP A 152 15.64 -7.22 2.29
C ASP A 152 14.79 -7.34 1.02
N VAL A 153 13.51 -6.98 1.09
CA VAL A 153 12.59 -6.95 -0.06
C VAL A 153 13.07 -5.96 -1.12
N GLU A 154 13.43 -4.74 -0.71
CA GLU A 154 13.98 -3.73 -1.63
C GLU A 154 15.28 -4.22 -2.29
N SER A 155 16.20 -4.80 -1.50
CA SER A 155 17.49 -5.29 -2.02
C SER A 155 17.31 -6.39 -3.07
N ARG A 156 16.42 -7.35 -2.81
CA ARG A 156 16.13 -8.47 -3.71
C ARG A 156 15.39 -8.01 -4.95
N GLY A 157 14.43 -7.11 -4.81
CA GLY A 157 13.71 -6.57 -5.95
C GLY A 157 14.62 -5.79 -6.91
N ARG A 158 15.76 -5.26 -6.45
CA ARG A 158 16.81 -4.67 -7.30
C ARG A 158 17.68 -5.70 -8.03
N GLU A 159 17.77 -6.93 -7.52
CA GLU A 159 18.52 -8.02 -8.16
C GLU A 159 17.74 -8.66 -9.33
N VAL A 160 16.41 -8.47 -9.36
CA VAL A 160 15.56 -8.98 -10.43
C VAL A 160 15.75 -8.18 -11.72
N ASP A 161 16.06 -8.90 -12.81
CA ASP A 161 16.11 -8.32 -14.16
C ASP A 161 14.69 -8.16 -14.74
N TRP A 162 14.05 -7.04 -14.38
CA TRP A 162 12.70 -6.69 -14.83
C TRP A 162 12.56 -6.39 -16.34
N GLU A 163 13.67 -6.24 -17.08
CA GLU A 163 13.63 -6.00 -18.53
C GLU A 163 13.42 -7.30 -19.31
N SER A 164 13.94 -8.42 -18.79
CA SER A 164 13.85 -9.73 -19.43
C SER A 164 12.51 -10.46 -19.24
N ASP A 165 11.70 -10.04 -18.26
CA ASP A 165 10.47 -10.76 -17.84
C ASP A 165 9.23 -10.48 -18.72
N GLY A 166 9.27 -9.46 -19.59
CA GLY A 166 8.21 -9.21 -20.60
C GLY A 166 6.80 -8.88 -20.07
N THR A 167 6.61 -8.81 -18.74
CA THR A 167 5.31 -8.52 -18.11
C THR A 167 4.90 -7.04 -18.30
N PRO A 168 3.65 -6.71 -18.64
CA PRO A 168 3.19 -5.31 -18.74
C PRO A 168 3.14 -4.58 -17.39
N LEU A 169 3.24 -3.25 -17.43
CA LEU A 169 3.32 -2.38 -16.23
C LEU A 169 1.97 -1.97 -15.61
N ASP A 170 0.80 -2.40 -16.10
CA ASP A 170 -0.53 -1.90 -15.66
C ASP A 170 -1.59 -3.05 -15.65
N SER A 171 -2.58 -3.20 -14.74
CA SER A 171 -3.33 -2.19 -13.97
C SER A 171 -4.12 -2.62 -12.70
N ARG A 172 -4.03 -3.86 -12.18
CA ARG A 172 -4.91 -4.24 -11.03
C ARG A 172 -4.25 -5.01 -9.88
N ASN A 173 -3.03 -5.49 -10.07
CA ASN A 173 -2.18 -6.05 -9.05
C ASN A 173 -0.89 -6.48 -9.76
N SER A 174 0.24 -5.86 -9.45
CA SER A 174 1.53 -6.52 -9.58
C SER A 174 1.69 -7.48 -8.40
N ASP A 175 0.81 -8.48 -8.30
CA ASP A 175 0.75 -9.53 -7.26
C ASP A 175 2.04 -10.39 -7.16
N LEU A 176 3.13 -9.97 -7.81
CA LEU A 176 4.48 -10.50 -7.63
C LEU A 176 5.19 -9.98 -6.38
N ASP A 177 4.56 -9.13 -5.56
CA ASP A 177 5.05 -8.87 -4.20
C ASP A 177 5.31 -10.20 -3.47
N LEU A 178 4.43 -11.20 -3.59
CA LEU A 178 4.57 -12.46 -2.85
C LEU A 178 5.85 -13.25 -3.20
N TYR A 179 6.45 -13.12 -4.40
CA TYR A 179 7.68 -13.86 -4.74
C TYR A 179 8.95 -13.19 -4.21
N VAL A 180 8.97 -11.85 -4.13
CA VAL A 180 10.05 -11.11 -3.45
C VAL A 180 9.95 -11.34 -1.93
N TYR A 181 8.74 -11.39 -1.38
CA TYR A 181 8.46 -11.71 0.04
C TYR A 181 8.60 -13.22 0.38
N GLY A 182 8.36 -14.13 -0.56
CA GLY A 182 8.30 -15.58 -0.36
C GLY A 182 9.67 -16.24 -0.14
N GLY A 183 10.70 -15.72 -0.79
CA GLY A 183 12.08 -16.16 -0.53
C GLY A 183 12.69 -15.54 0.74
N ALA A 184 12.24 -14.34 1.14
CA ALA A 184 12.72 -13.66 2.35
C ALA A 184 12.11 -14.26 3.62
N SER A 185 10.83 -14.63 3.58
CA SER A 185 10.14 -15.31 4.69
C SER A 185 10.78 -16.65 5.04
N GLN A 186 11.21 -17.46 4.06
CA GLN A 186 11.93 -18.71 4.34
C GLN A 186 13.31 -18.49 5.00
N LEU A 187 14.01 -17.40 4.67
CA LEU A 187 15.35 -17.11 5.18
C LEU A 187 15.34 -16.41 6.54
N LEU A 188 14.35 -15.57 6.82
CA LEU A 188 14.13 -14.96 8.13
C LEU A 188 13.60 -15.98 9.14
N LEU A 189 12.69 -16.87 8.72
CA LEU A 189 12.30 -18.03 9.52
C LEU A 189 13.47 -18.99 9.78
N ALA A 190 14.44 -19.08 8.85
CA ALA A 190 15.61 -19.93 9.03
C ALA A 190 16.71 -19.32 9.92
N LYS A 191 16.69 -18.01 10.17
CA LYS A 191 17.73 -17.32 10.95
C LYS A 191 17.44 -17.26 12.45
N ASP A 192 16.17 -17.19 12.88
CA ASP A 192 15.82 -16.95 14.28
C ASP A 192 14.64 -17.80 14.82
N VAL A 193 14.29 -18.90 14.16
CA VAL A 193 13.33 -19.85 14.73
C VAL A 193 14.01 -21.19 14.97
N ASP A 194 14.02 -21.63 16.24
CA ASP A 194 14.28 -23.02 16.59
C ASP A 194 13.45 -23.88 15.66
N LYS A 195 14.12 -24.64 14.78
CA LYS A 195 13.50 -25.42 13.70
C LYS A 195 12.44 -26.40 14.21
N GLU A 196 12.42 -26.71 15.51
CA GLU A 196 11.38 -27.48 16.20
C GLU A 196 10.02 -26.76 16.24
N TYR A 197 9.96 -25.45 16.47
CA TYR A 197 8.67 -24.77 16.74
C TYR A 197 7.81 -24.57 15.48
N VAL A 198 8.43 -24.31 14.33
CA VAL A 198 7.71 -24.16 13.04
C VAL A 198 7.25 -25.52 12.51
N SER A 199 8.05 -26.57 12.75
CA SER A 199 7.69 -27.96 12.45
C SER A 199 6.37 -28.34 13.13
N ASP A 200 6.29 -28.10 14.44
CA ASP A 200 5.17 -28.55 15.25
C ASP A 200 3.90 -27.72 14.98
N ALA A 201 4.02 -26.40 14.79
CA ALA A 201 2.88 -25.55 14.46
C ALA A 201 2.29 -25.84 13.05
N VAL A 202 3.14 -26.15 12.07
CA VAL A 202 2.69 -26.55 10.73
C VAL A 202 2.09 -27.96 10.76
N SER A 203 2.69 -28.88 11.53
CA SER A 203 2.17 -30.24 11.71
C SER A 203 0.81 -30.23 12.43
N ASP A 204 0.64 -29.43 13.49
CA ASP A 204 -0.62 -29.28 14.22
C ASP A 204 -1.71 -28.64 13.36
N ALA A 205 -1.38 -27.64 12.55
CA ALA A 205 -2.32 -27.02 11.61
C ALA A 205 -2.74 -27.99 10.49
N MET A 206 -1.83 -28.85 10.01
CA MET A 206 -2.16 -29.90 9.04
C MET A 206 -2.95 -31.05 9.66
N THR A 207 -2.74 -31.36 10.94
CA THR A 207 -3.46 -32.42 11.65
C THR A 207 -4.88 -31.98 12.02
N ALA A 208 -5.07 -30.71 12.43
CA ALA A 208 -6.38 -30.12 12.72
C ALA A 208 -7.27 -29.96 11.47
N GLY A 209 -6.69 -29.91 10.27
CA GLY A 209 -7.43 -29.84 9.01
C GLY A 209 -7.92 -31.18 8.45
N VAL A 210 -7.50 -32.33 9.02
CA VAL A 210 -7.81 -33.68 8.48
C VAL A 210 -8.90 -34.42 9.28
N THR A 211 -9.34 -33.90 10.42
CA THR A 211 -10.39 -34.54 11.24
C THR A 211 -11.74 -33.83 11.13
N GLU A 212 -12.35 -33.77 9.94
CA GLU A 212 -13.82 -33.62 9.86
C GLU A 212 -14.41 -33.99 8.49
N GLU A 213 -14.09 -35.17 7.95
CA GLU A 213 -15.01 -35.84 7.02
C GLU A 213 -14.89 -37.36 7.18
N LYS A 214 -15.70 -37.94 8.08
CA LYS A 214 -16.30 -39.27 7.88
C LYS A 214 -17.29 -39.63 8.99
N GLY A 215 -18.57 -39.63 8.61
CA GLY A 215 -19.47 -40.72 8.96
C GLY A 215 -20.52 -40.43 10.04
N ALA A 216 -21.71 -40.02 9.59
CA ALA A 216 -22.97 -40.53 10.15
C ALA A 216 -24.12 -40.30 9.16
N SER A 217 -24.36 -41.29 8.31
CA SER A 217 -25.70 -41.53 7.75
C SER A 217 -26.47 -42.40 8.75
N THR A 218 -27.77 -42.13 8.94
CA THR A 218 -28.93 -43.07 8.85
C THR A 218 -30.09 -42.68 9.81
N THR A 219 -31.23 -42.33 9.19
CA THR A 219 -32.64 -42.56 9.56
C THR A 219 -33.33 -41.93 10.79
N THR A 220 -34.28 -41.04 10.48
CA THR A 220 -35.75 -41.15 10.66
C THR A 220 -36.33 -41.68 11.99
N SER A 221 -37.07 -40.82 12.71
CA SER A 221 -38.42 -41.16 13.18
C SER A 221 -39.28 -39.92 13.44
N THR A 222 -40.54 -40.06 13.05
CA THR A 222 -41.66 -39.14 12.90
C THR A 222 -42.20 -38.51 14.19
N ARG A 223 -42.73 -37.27 14.09
CA ARG A 223 -44.01 -36.91 14.73
C ARG A 223 -44.69 -35.74 14.00
N THR A 224 -45.77 -36.10 13.31
CA THR A 224 -46.83 -35.25 12.76
C THR A 224 -47.63 -34.54 13.85
N GLU A 225 -48.00 -33.28 13.62
CA GLU A 225 -49.40 -32.81 13.71
C GLU A 225 -49.57 -31.48 12.95
N LYS A 226 -50.76 -31.33 12.34
CA LYS A 226 -51.13 -30.43 11.23
C LYS A 226 -51.93 -29.20 11.75
N PRO A 227 -52.43 -28.29 10.88
CA PRO A 227 -52.46 -26.84 11.11
C PRO A 227 -53.82 -26.30 11.56
N SER A 228 -53.85 -25.03 11.99
CA SER A 228 -55.07 -24.22 12.03
C SER A 228 -54.97 -23.01 11.11
N THR A 229 -55.92 -22.93 10.19
CA THR A 229 -56.25 -21.79 9.32
C THR A 229 -57.49 -21.10 9.88
N THR A 230 -57.56 -19.76 9.86
CA THR A 230 -58.75 -18.87 9.66
C THR A 230 -58.21 -17.44 9.69
N ASP A 231 -58.03 -16.71 8.59
CA ASP A 231 -58.98 -15.98 7.71
C ASP A 231 -59.46 -14.61 8.26
N ARG A 232 -59.38 -13.59 7.38
CA ARG A 232 -60.05 -12.26 7.35
C ARG A 232 -59.76 -11.26 8.49
N SER A 233 -59.73 -9.94 8.32
CA SER A 233 -60.08 -9.01 7.23
C SER A 233 -59.75 -7.57 7.67
N GLU A 234 -59.40 -6.73 6.69
CA GLU A 234 -59.83 -5.33 6.50
C GLU A 234 -59.57 -4.18 7.51
N ALA A 235 -59.48 -3.00 6.87
CA ALA A 235 -59.67 -1.61 7.32
C ALA A 235 -58.41 -0.91 7.87
N SER A 236 -57.73 -0.07 7.06
CA SER A 236 -58.14 1.30 6.70
C SER A 236 -58.43 2.18 7.91
N ARG A 237 -57.52 3.11 8.23
CA ARG A 237 -57.77 4.55 8.30
C ARG A 237 -56.57 5.34 8.86
N ARG A 238 -56.22 6.36 8.07
CA ARG A 238 -55.54 7.64 8.38
C ARG A 238 -54.04 7.63 8.61
#